data_AF-A0A5M8NXY5-F1
#
_entry.id   AF-A0A5M8NXY5-F1
#
_cell.length_a   1.000
_cell.length_b   1.000
_cell.length_c   1.000
_cell.angle_alpha   90.00
_cell.angle_beta   90.00
_cell.angle_gamma   90.00
#
_symmetry.space_group_name_H-M   'P 1'
#
loop_
_entity.id
_entity.type
_entity.pdbx_description
1 polymer ?
#
loop_
_entity_poly.entity_id
_entity_poly.type
_entity_poly.pdbx_seq_one_letter_code
_entity_poly.pdbx_strand_id
1 'polypeptide(L)' 'WANRLIGDEPLPDDGIHDGQFPQWLIDGTARTSGRYTFATRKHYNTNSPLSESGLLGPVSIITGL' A
#
# COMPACT_ATOMS: atom_id res chain seq x y z
N TRP A 1 -0.98 -5.19 3.86
CA TRP A 1 -1.31 -4.27 2.76
C TRP A 1 -1.75 -2.89 3.22
N ALA A 2 -2.62 -2.74 4.23
CA ALA A 2 -3.02 -1.43 4.76
C ALA A 2 -1.82 -0.51 5.11
N ASN A 3 -0.87 -0.98 5.92
CA ASN A 3 0.33 -0.21 6.25
C ASN A 3 1.17 0.19 5.02
N ARG A 4 1.15 -0.60 3.94
CA ARG A 4 1.85 -0.26 2.69
C ARG A 4 1.09 0.82 1.92
N LEU A 5 -0.23 0.73 1.83
CA LEU A 5 -1.07 1.79 1.25
C LEU A 5 -0.88 3.10 2.01
N ILE A 6 -0.89 3.08 3.35
CA ILE A 6 -0.62 4.25 4.21
C ILE A 6 0.79 4.79 3.94
N GLY A 7 1.79 3.91 3.83
CA GLY A 7 3.17 4.32 3.56
C GLY A 7 3.37 5.01 2.20
N ASP A 8 2.51 4.74 1.23
CA ASP A 8 2.54 5.39 -0.10
C ASP A 8 1.85 6.76 -0.11
N GLU A 9 1.02 7.09 0.89
CA GLU A 9 0.25 8.34 0.93
C GLU A 9 1.06 9.64 0.81
N PRO A 10 2.31 9.76 1.32
CA PRO A 10 3.14 10.94 1.11
C PRO A 10 3.64 11.13 -0.33
N LEU A 11 3.58 10.10 -1.18
CA LEU A 11 4.07 10.15 -2.56
C LEU A 11 3.02 10.80 -3.50
N PRO A 12 3.41 11.27 -4.70
CA PRO A 12 2.47 11.83 -5.67
C PRO A 12 1.30 10.87 -5.94
N ASP A 13 0.07 11.38 -5.88
CA ASP A 13 -1.13 10.63 -6.23
C ASP A 13 -1.28 10.60 -7.76
N ASP A 14 -1.33 9.39 -8.32
CA ASP A 14 -1.46 9.10 -9.75
C ASP A 14 -2.52 8.01 -9.97
N GLY A 15 -3.50 7.94 -9.06
CA GLY A 15 -4.60 6.98 -9.05
C GLY A 15 -5.80 7.39 -9.90
N ILE A 16 -6.97 6.87 -9.55
CA ILE A 16 -8.22 7.15 -10.27
C ILE A 16 -8.71 8.56 -9.92
N HIS A 17 -8.94 9.37 -10.95
CA HIS A 17 -9.53 10.70 -10.86
C HIS A 17 -10.78 10.76 -11.73
N ASP A 18 -11.88 11.31 -11.20
CA ASP A 18 -13.16 11.46 -11.92
C ASP A 18 -13.67 10.16 -12.58
N GLY A 19 -13.41 9.02 -11.93
CA GLY A 19 -13.80 7.69 -12.42
C GLY A 19 -12.96 7.14 -13.57
N GLN A 20 -11.86 7.82 -13.95
CA GLN A 20 -10.96 7.41 -15.02
C GLN A 20 -9.71 6.71 -14.47
N PHE A 21 -9.30 5.64 -15.14
CA PHE A 21 -8.03 4.97 -14.83
C PHE A 21 -6.83 5.81 -15.27
N PRO A 22 -5.69 5.71 -14.57
CA PRO A 22 -4.46 6.42 -14.96
C PRO A 22 -3.98 6.00 -16.34
N GLN A 23 -3.43 6.95 -17.11
CA GLN A 23 -2.95 6.66 -18.47
C GLN A 23 -1.81 5.65 -18.48
N TRP A 24 -0.92 5.66 -17.48
CA TRP A 24 0.18 4.70 -17.40
C TRP A 24 -0.33 3.25 -17.32
N LEU A 25 -1.49 3.04 -16.71
CA LEU A 25 -2.12 1.73 -16.62
C LEU A 25 -2.75 1.31 -17.95
N ILE A 26 -3.46 2.24 -18.61
CA ILE A 26 -4.10 1.98 -19.91
C ILE A 26 -3.06 1.69 -20.99
N ASP A 27 -1.98 2.46 -21.02
CA ASP A 27 -0.91 2.33 -22.01
C ASP A 27 0.10 1.22 -21.67
N GLY A 28 -0.01 0.59 -20.50
CA GLY A 28 0.93 -0.43 -20.03
C GLY A 28 2.36 0.11 -19.86
N THR A 29 2.50 1.39 -19.53
CA THR A 29 3.80 2.05 -19.36
C THR A 29 4.26 2.02 -17.89
N ALA A 30 5.54 2.30 -17.67
CA ALA A 30 6.10 2.32 -16.34
C ALA A 30 5.47 3.43 -15.49
N ARG A 31 5.02 3.08 -14.28
CA ARG A 31 4.53 4.03 -13.28
C ARG A 31 5.70 4.74 -12.59
N THR A 32 5.65 6.07 -12.51
CA THR A 32 6.78 6.90 -12.04
C THR A 32 6.56 7.60 -10.70
N SER A 33 5.37 7.48 -10.09
CA SER A 33 5.07 8.09 -8.77
C SER A 33 5.89 7.50 -7.61
N GLY A 34 6.57 6.38 -7.83
CA GLY A 34 7.30 5.65 -6.79
C GLY A 34 6.39 4.88 -5.83
N ARG A 35 5.06 5.00 -5.96
CA ARG A 35 4.09 4.23 -5.18
C ARG A 35 4.20 2.74 -5.54
N TYR A 36 4.22 1.90 -4.52
CA TYR A 36 4.21 0.45 -4.69
C TYR A 36 2.79 -0.09 -4.92
N THR A 37 1.79 0.61 -4.37
CA THR A 37 0.40 0.16 -4.30
C THR A 37 -0.49 0.91 -5.28
N PHE A 38 -1.49 0.21 -5.82
CA PHE A 38 -2.56 0.79 -6.61
C PHE A 38 -3.90 0.26 -6.08
N ALA A 39 -4.86 1.15 -5.85
CA ALA A 39 -6.19 0.82 -5.37
C ALA A 39 -7.22 1.67 -6.12
N THR A 40 -8.39 1.10 -6.40
CA THR A 40 -9.48 1.79 -7.11
C THR A 40 -10.17 2.86 -6.25
N ARG A 41 -9.88 2.89 -4.95
CA ARG A 41 -10.41 3.89 -4.01
C ARG A 41 -9.35 4.27 -2.98
N LYS A 42 -9.31 5.56 -2.63
CA LYS A 42 -8.47 6.08 -1.55
C LYS A 42 -9.14 5.82 -0.20
N HIS A 43 -8.51 4.96 0.61
CA HIS A 43 -9.02 4.56 1.93
C HIS A 43 -8.29 5.25 3.10
N TYR A 44 -7.08 5.75 2.85
CA TYR A 44 -6.17 6.28 3.86
C TYR A 44 -5.66 7.67 3.46
N ASN A 45 -4.95 8.30 4.38
CA ASN A 45 -4.20 9.53 4.17
C ASN A 45 -2.85 9.43 4.93
N THR A 46 -1.97 10.41 4.72
CA THR A 46 -0.62 10.46 5.32
C THR A 46 -0.60 10.35 6.85
N ASN A 47 -1.70 10.72 7.53
CA ASN A 47 -1.81 10.70 8.99
C ASN A 47 -2.57 9.48 9.52
N SER A 48 -2.95 8.53 8.65
CA SER A 48 -3.66 7.33 9.06
C SER A 48 -2.74 6.47 9.95
N PRO A 49 -3.23 5.96 11.09
CA PRO A 49 -2.39 5.18 12.00
C PRO A 49 -2.00 3.85 11.36
N LEU A 50 -0.75 3.43 11.61
CA LEU A 50 -0.31 2.09 11.24
C LEU A 50 -0.95 1.05 12.16
N SER A 51 -1.34 -0.07 11.59
CA SER A 51 -1.82 -1.23 12.34
C SER A 51 -0.65 -2.11 12.78
N GLU A 52 -0.79 -2.81 13.90
CA GLU A 52 0.18 -3.85 14.28
C GLU A 52 0.26 -4.91 13.17
N SER A 53 1.48 -5.34 12.84
CA SER A 53 1.69 -6.28 11.74
C SER A 53 2.96 -7.11 11.94
N GLY A 54 2.94 -8.34 11.43
CA GLY A 54 4.05 -9.28 11.53
C GLY A 54 3.77 -10.40 12.52
N LEU A 55 4.84 -10.99 13.02
CA LEU A 55 4.79 -12.13 13.93
C LEU A 55 4.77 -11.61 15.38
N LEU A 56 3.59 -11.22 15.86
CA LEU A 56 3.43 -10.47 17.12
C LEU A 56 3.70 -11.29 18.38
N GLY A 57 3.61 -12.61 18.27
CA GLY A 57 4.06 -13.54 19.31
C GLY A 57 3.12 -13.68 20.52
N PRO A 58 3.60 -14.36 21.58
CA PRO A 58 4.94 -14.93 21.68
C PRO A 58 5.19 -16.00 20.62
N VAL A 59 6.44 -16.09 20.15
CA VAL A 59 6.85 -17.14 19.20
C VAL A 59 7.91 -17.99 19.84
N SER A 60 7.70 -19.30 19.80
CA SER A 60 8.61 -20.27 20.37
C SER A 60 8.74 -21.45 19.42
N ILE A 61 9.99 -21.85 19.17
CA ILE A 61 10.31 -23.14 18.59
C ILE A 61 10.64 -24.04 19.77
N ILE A 62 9.78 -25.01 20.06
CA ILE A 62 9.94 -25.94 21.19
C ILE A 62 10.39 -27.28 20.63
N THR A 63 11.58 -27.72 21.00
CA THR A 63 12.11 -29.06 20.69
C THR A 63 12.27 -29.84 21.99
N GLY A 64 11.69 -31.04 22.05
CA GLY A 64 11.86 -31.96 23.18
C GLY A 64 13.06 -32.89 22.99
N LEU A 65 13.56 -33.40 24.12
CA LEU A 65 14.53 -34.50 24.20
C LEU A 65 13.90 -35.83 23.74
#